data_AF-A0AAF0ZQ03-F1
#
_entry.id   AF-A0AAF0ZQ03-F1
#
_cell.length_a   1.000
_cell.length_b   1.000
_cell.length_c   1.000
_cell.angle_alpha   90.00
_cell.angle_beta   90.00
_cell.angle_gamma   90.00
#
_symmetry.space_group_name_H-M   'P 1'
#
loop_
_entity.id
_entity.type
_entity.pdbx_description
1 polymer ?
#
loop_
_entity_poly.entity_id
_entity_poly.type
_entity_poly.pdbx_seq_one_letter_code
_entity_poly.pdbx_strand_id
1 'polypeptide(L)'
;MKWLLSSCQETEKEKKAVEERVAALKASGKKKESGKFLVLMDVKPWDDETDMKKLEEAVRSVHMEGLTFGASKLVPVGYGIKNLQIMLTIVDDLVSVDDLIENYLTVEPINEYVQIYDIVAFNKI
;
A
#
# COMPACT_ATOMS: atom_id res chain seq x y z
N MET A 1 2.83 -37.53 46.16
CA MET A 1 3.90 -36.98 45.30
C MET A 1 3.35 -36.93 43.89
N LYS A 2 2.88 -35.77 43.44
CA LYS A 2 3.64 -34.63 42.91
C LYS A 2 4.07 -34.83 41.44
N TRP A 3 3.19 -34.39 40.53
CA TRP A 3 3.44 -33.63 39.28
C TRP A 3 4.22 -34.32 38.15
N LEU A 4 3.65 -34.32 36.93
CA LEU A 4 4.07 -33.42 35.83
C LEU A 4 3.24 -33.69 34.54
N LEU A 5 2.57 -32.62 34.08
CA LEU A 5 2.30 -32.20 32.69
C LEU A 5 1.44 -33.14 31.81
N SER A 6 0.19 -32.86 31.43
CA SER A 6 -0.48 -31.58 31.11
C SER A 6 0.35 -30.67 30.20
N SER A 7 0.42 -30.99 28.90
CA SER A 7 0.49 -30.03 27.78
C SER A 7 0.60 -30.78 26.45
N CYS A 8 -0.53 -31.03 25.79
CA CYS A 8 -0.61 -31.31 24.34
C CYS A 8 -2.01 -30.90 23.83
N GLN A 9 -2.55 -29.79 24.36
CA GLN A 9 -3.87 -29.26 24.00
C GLN A 9 -3.76 -27.81 23.50
N GLU A 10 -2.65 -27.51 22.81
CA GLU A 10 -2.15 -26.14 22.66
C GLU A 10 -1.43 -25.95 21.30
N THR A 11 -2.09 -26.27 20.18
CA THR A 11 -1.57 -25.94 18.83
C THR A 11 -2.61 -25.56 17.77
N GLU A 12 -3.91 -25.46 18.11
CA GLU A 12 -4.94 -25.05 17.14
C GLU A 12 -5.78 -23.83 17.56
N LYS A 13 -5.67 -23.37 18.81
CA LYS A 13 -6.50 -22.27 19.32
C LYS A 13 -5.94 -20.87 19.06
N GLU A 14 -4.68 -20.73 18.66
CA GLU A 14 -4.04 -19.41 18.51
C GLU A 14 -4.15 -18.80 17.11
N LYS A 15 -4.48 -19.58 16.07
CA LYS A 15 -4.67 -19.00 14.72
C LYS A 15 -6.02 -18.30 14.54
N LYS A 16 -7.08 -18.75 15.23
CA LYS A 16 -8.41 -18.09 15.17
C LYS A 16 -8.52 -16.84 16.06
N ALA A 17 -7.76 -16.79 17.16
CA ALA A 17 -7.81 -15.65 18.08
C ALA A 17 -7.20 -14.36 17.52
N VAL A 18 -6.29 -14.47 16.54
CA VAL A 18 -5.72 -13.30 15.85
C VAL A 18 -6.71 -12.74 14.83
N GLU A 19 -7.42 -13.60 14.08
CA GLU A 19 -8.41 -13.15 13.09
C GLU A 19 -9.63 -12.46 13.76
N GLU A 20 -10.10 -12.95 14.91
CA GLU A 20 -11.20 -12.29 15.64
C GLU A 20 -10.81 -10.95 16.25
N ARG A 21 -9.54 -10.75 16.63
CA ARG A 21 -9.05 -9.43 17.10
C ARG A 21 -8.86 -8.43 15.96
N VAL A 22 -8.47 -8.89 14.78
CA VAL A 22 -8.40 -8.04 13.58
C VAL A 22 -9.81 -7.64 13.13
N ALA A 23 -10.80 -8.55 13.22
CA ALA A 23 -12.19 -8.24 12.87
C ALA A 23 -12.86 -7.28 13.87
N ALA A 24 -12.55 -7.37 15.16
CA ALA A 24 -13.14 -6.47 16.18
C ALA A 24 -12.62 -5.02 16.08
N LEU A 25 -11.39 -4.81 15.58
CA LEU A 25 -10.87 -3.46 15.31
C LEU A 25 -11.48 -2.85 14.03
N LYS A 26 -11.88 -3.68 13.05
CA LYS A 26 -12.63 -3.23 11.87
C LYS A 26 -14.07 -2.77 12.17
N ALA A 27 -14.59 -3.05 13.38
CA ALA A 27 -15.97 -2.75 13.77
C ALA A 27 -16.13 -1.56 14.73
N SER A 28 -15.06 -0.84 15.07
CA SER A 28 -15.12 0.34 15.95
C SER A 28 -14.78 1.67 15.26
N GLY A 29 -14.86 1.72 13.93
CA GLY A 29 -14.99 2.97 13.20
C GLY A 29 -16.45 3.39 13.20
N LYS A 30 -16.81 4.43 13.96
CA LYS A 30 -18.04 5.20 13.70
C LYS A 30 -18.14 5.40 12.19
N LYS A 31 -19.31 5.21 11.59
CA LYS A 31 -19.64 5.70 10.23
C LYS A 31 -19.37 7.21 10.17
N LYS A 32 -18.10 7.59 10.06
CA LYS A 32 -17.68 8.79 9.37
C LYS A 32 -17.91 8.48 7.91
N GLU A 33 -18.46 9.44 7.19
CA GLU A 33 -18.48 9.39 5.73
C GLU A 33 -17.06 9.03 5.30
N SER A 34 -16.87 7.83 4.75
CA SER A 34 -15.56 7.38 4.32
C SER A 34 -15.12 8.33 3.23
N GLY A 35 -14.13 9.15 3.56
CA GLY A 35 -13.59 10.16 2.67
C GLY A 35 -12.84 9.46 1.58
N LYS A 36 -13.26 9.67 0.34
CA LYS A 36 -12.43 9.26 -0.79
C LYS A 36 -11.40 10.36 -1.01
N PHE A 37 -10.15 9.95 -1.17
CA PHE A 37 -9.09 10.86 -1.51
C PHE A 37 -8.53 10.48 -2.87
N LEU A 38 -8.39 11.49 -3.71
CA LEU A 38 -7.68 11.42 -4.97
C LEU A 38 -6.27 11.94 -4.73
N VAL A 39 -5.30 11.04 -4.82
CA VAL A 39 -3.89 11.33 -4.64
C VAL A 39 -3.21 11.27 -6.00
N LEU A 40 -2.45 12.32 -6.31
CA LEU A 40 -1.55 12.34 -7.44
C LEU A 40 -0.14 12.15 -6.92
N MET A 41 0.49 11.05 -7.32
CA MET A 41 1.81 10.66 -6.86
C MET A 41 2.77 10.61 -8.04
N ASP A 42 3.93 11.23 -7.88
CA ASP A 42 5.04 11.13 -8.82
C ASP A 42 6.04 10.10 -8.32
N VAL A 43 6.35 9.14 -9.18
CA VAL A 43 7.32 8.08 -8.95
C VAL A 43 8.57 8.40 -9.77
N LYS A 44 9.67 8.65 -9.08
CA LYS A 44 10.96 8.98 -9.72
C LYS A 44 11.80 7.71 -9.81
N PRO A 45 12.16 7.26 -11.02
CA PRO A 45 13.06 6.12 -11.18
C PRO A 45 14.49 6.47 -10.77
N TRP A 46 15.34 5.46 -10.61
CA TRP A 46 16.76 5.66 -10.33
C TRP A 46 17.53 6.31 -11.50
N ASP A 47 17.21 5.92 -12.74
CA ASP A 47 17.84 6.46 -13.95
C ASP A 47 16.95 6.32 -15.20
N ASP A 48 17.34 6.95 -16.32
CA ASP A 48 16.64 6.91 -17.61
C ASP A 48 16.64 5.53 -18.29
N GLU A 49 17.53 4.62 -17.89
CA GLU A 49 17.55 3.21 -18.31
C GLU A 49 16.46 2.35 -17.63
N THR A 50 15.78 2.87 -16.60
CA THR A 50 14.75 2.12 -15.85
C THR A 50 13.53 1.83 -16.73
N ASP A 51 13.08 0.58 -16.77
CA ASP A 51 11.91 0.19 -17.56
C ASP A 51 10.62 0.74 -16.94
N MET A 52 10.17 1.87 -17.48
CA MET A 52 8.96 2.57 -17.03
C MET A 52 7.69 1.73 -17.12
N LYS A 53 7.63 0.76 -18.05
CA LYS A 53 6.46 -0.12 -18.16
C LYS A 53 6.43 -1.12 -17.01
N LYS A 54 7.58 -1.72 -16.69
CA LYS A 54 7.68 -2.64 -15.54
C LYS A 54 7.43 -1.92 -14.23
N LEU A 55 7.93 -0.70 -14.08
CA LEU A 55 7.65 0.12 -12.89
C LEU A 55 6.15 0.39 -12.76
N GLU A 56 5.48 0.78 -13.84
CA GLU A 56 4.02 0.98 -13.82
C GLU A 56 3.26 -0.32 -13.52
N GLU A 57 3.65 -1.44 -14.14
CA GLU A 57 3.07 -2.76 -13.88
C GLU A 57 3.26 -3.19 -12.42
N ALA A 58 4.45 -2.96 -11.85
CA ALA A 58 4.75 -3.29 -10.47
C ALA A 58 3.95 -2.43 -9.50
N VAL A 59 3.83 -1.12 -9.74
CA VAL A 59 2.96 -0.24 -8.94
C VAL A 59 1.49 -0.66 -9.06
N ARG A 60 1.00 -0.98 -10.27
CA ARG A 60 -0.38 -1.45 -10.49
C ARG A 60 -0.63 -2.87 -9.96
N SER A 61 0.41 -3.65 -9.71
CA SER A 61 0.29 -5.00 -9.14
C SER A 61 -0.17 -4.98 -7.70
N VAL A 62 0.03 -3.86 -7.00
CA VAL A 62 -0.50 -3.65 -5.65
C VAL A 62 -2.02 -3.66 -5.76
N HIS A 63 -2.67 -4.54 -5.00
CA HIS A 63 -4.12 -4.62 -4.95
C HIS A 63 -4.57 -4.71 -3.50
N MET A 64 -5.38 -3.74 -3.09
CA MET A 64 -5.91 -3.67 -1.74
C MET A 64 -7.32 -3.07 -1.77
N GLU A 65 -8.14 -3.50 -0.82
CA GLU A 65 -9.54 -3.07 -0.73
C GLU A 65 -9.60 -1.57 -0.41
N GLY A 66 -10.21 -0.78 -1.29
CA GLY A 66 -10.29 0.67 -1.14
C GLY A 66 -9.19 1.46 -1.86
N LEU A 67 -8.21 0.80 -2.49
CA LEU A 67 -7.27 1.44 -3.42
C LEU A 67 -7.74 1.23 -4.86
N THR A 68 -7.64 2.27 -5.67
CA THR A 68 -7.94 2.20 -7.10
C THR A 68 -6.92 3.02 -7.86
N PHE A 69 -6.16 2.37 -8.75
CA PHE A 69 -5.26 3.05 -9.66
C PHE A 69 -6.03 3.67 -10.83
N GLY A 70 -5.83 4.95 -11.04
CA GLY A 70 -6.40 5.73 -12.12
C GLY A 70 -5.46 5.84 -13.32
N ALA A 71 -5.53 6.99 -13.98
CA ALA A 71 -4.67 7.32 -15.10
C ALA A 71 -3.23 7.56 -14.64
N SER A 72 -2.29 7.08 -15.46
CA SER A 72 -0.87 7.31 -15.33
C SER A 72 -0.38 8.14 -16.53
N LYS A 73 0.65 8.95 -16.30
CA LYS A 73 1.29 9.78 -17.32
C LYS A 73 2.79 9.83 -17.06
N LEU A 74 3.58 9.77 -18.12
CA LEU A 74 5.02 10.02 -18.04
C LEU A 74 5.29 11.52 -18.19
N VAL A 75 5.90 12.13 -17.19
CA VAL A 75 6.24 13.56 -17.16
C VAL A 75 7.76 13.70 -17.28
N PRO A 76 8.29 14.32 -18.36
CA PRO A 76 9.73 14.55 -18.49
C PRO A 76 10.19 15.63 -17.51
N VAL A 77 11.19 15.31 -16.69
CA VAL A 77 11.80 16.26 -15.73
C VAL A 77 13.08 16.91 -16.25
N GLY A 78 13.75 16.28 -17.22
CA GLY A 78 14.98 16.78 -17.83
C GLY A 78 16.05 15.68 -17.94
N TYR A 79 17.11 15.95 -18.71
CA TYR A 79 18.26 15.03 -18.85
C TYR A 79 17.92 13.59 -19.29
N GLY A 80 16.82 13.39 -20.02
CA GLY A 80 16.37 12.06 -20.46
C GLY A 80 15.46 11.33 -19.45
N ILE A 81 15.45 11.75 -18.19
CA ILE A 81 14.66 11.13 -17.12
C ILE A 81 13.19 11.55 -17.22
N LYS A 82 12.30 10.56 -17.05
CA LYS A 82 10.85 10.72 -17.02
C LYS A 82 10.32 10.20 -15.69
N ASN A 83 9.49 11.00 -15.02
CA ASN A 83 8.77 10.57 -13.84
C ASN A 83 7.45 9.91 -14.25
N LEU A 84 7.05 8.86 -13.53
CA LEU A 84 5.72 8.31 -13.66
C LEU A 84 4.78 9.04 -12.70
N GLN A 85 3.92 9.88 -13.24
CA GLN A 85 2.82 10.50 -12.51
C GLN A 85 1.63 9.55 -12.54
N ILE A 86 1.23 9.01 -11.39
CA ILE A 86 0.09 8.11 -11.27
C ILE A 86 -0.97 8.68 -10.34
N MET A 87 -2.21 8.64 -10.81
CA MET A 87 -3.38 8.98 -10.02
C MET A 87 -3.86 7.74 -9.30
N LEU A 88 -4.12 7.85 -8.00
CA LEU A 88 -4.72 6.79 -7.20
C LEU A 88 -5.85 7.35 -6.34
N THR A 89 -6.91 6.58 -6.21
CA THR A 89 -8.03 6.89 -5.32
C THR A 89 -7.97 5.93 -4.14
N ILE A 90 -8.05 6.47 -2.93
CA ILE A 90 -8.09 5.69 -1.70
C ILE A 90 -9.37 5.99 -0.94
N VAL A 91 -9.79 5.01 -0.14
CA VAL A 91 -10.83 5.16 0.87
C VAL A 91 -10.14 5.21 2.23
N ASP A 92 -10.26 6.34 2.94
CA ASP A 92 -9.55 6.59 4.20
C ASP A 92 -9.82 5.57 5.31
N ASP A 93 -11.02 4.97 5.29
CA ASP A 93 -11.47 3.98 6.26
C ASP A 93 -10.78 2.62 6.11
N LEU A 94 -10.22 2.35 4.92
CA LEU A 94 -9.63 1.05 4.57
C LEU A 94 -8.13 1.14 4.26
N VAL A 95 -7.68 2.25 3.67
CA VAL A 95 -6.32 2.40 3.13
C VAL A 95 -5.72 3.71 3.60
N SER A 96 -4.57 3.63 4.28
CA SER A 96 -3.71 4.79 4.55
C SER A 96 -2.67 4.94 3.44
N VAL A 97 -2.42 6.19 3.01
CA VAL A 97 -1.35 6.49 2.02
C VAL A 97 0.01 6.09 2.57
N ASP A 98 0.28 6.41 3.83
CA ASP A 98 1.57 6.13 4.45
C ASP A 98 1.84 4.62 4.48
N ASP A 99 0.82 3.82 4.83
CA ASP A 99 0.91 2.36 4.85
C ASP A 99 1.12 1.77 3.45
N LEU A 100 0.43 2.31 2.44
CA LEU A 100 0.64 1.96 1.03
C LEU A 100 2.09 2.24 0.61
N ILE A 101 2.62 3.41 0.97
CA ILE A 101 3.98 3.79 0.61
C ILE A 101 4.99 2.86 1.30
N GLU A 102 4.89 2.72 2.62
CA GLU A 102 5.88 1.99 3.43
C GLU A 102 5.84 0.47 3.19
N ASN A 103 4.65 -0.13 3.12
CA ASN A 103 4.52 -1.60 3.07
C ASN A 103 4.47 -2.18 1.65
N TYR A 104 4.15 -1.37 0.63
CA TYR A 104 3.99 -1.87 -0.75
C TYR A 104 4.91 -1.17 -1.74
N LEU A 105 5.07 0.15 -1.64
CA LEU A 105 5.85 0.90 -2.62
C LEU A 105 7.34 0.95 -2.30
N THR A 106 7.74 0.93 -1.03
CA THR A 106 9.15 0.88 -0.60
C THR A 106 9.67 -0.53 -0.33
N VAL A 107 8.88 -1.56 -0.59
CA VAL A 107 9.32 -2.97 -0.47
C VAL A 107 9.87 -3.50 -1.79
N GLU A 108 10.72 -4.51 -1.71
CA GLU A 108 11.18 -5.26 -2.89
C GLU A 108 9.99 -6.01 -3.52
N PRO A 109 9.87 -6.04 -4.87
CA PRO A 109 10.87 -5.63 -5.87
C PRO A 109 10.73 -4.17 -6.36
N ILE A 110 9.74 -3.41 -5.90
CA ILE A 110 9.42 -2.09 -6.48
C ILE A 110 10.50 -1.05 -6.15
N ASN A 111 11.08 -1.15 -4.95
CA ASN A 111 12.17 -0.27 -4.49
C ASN A 111 13.44 -0.33 -5.36
N GLU A 112 13.64 -1.40 -6.14
CA GLU A 112 14.77 -1.49 -7.09
C GLU A 112 14.59 -0.56 -8.29
N TYR A 113 13.35 -0.27 -8.67
CA TYR A 113 13.02 0.57 -9.81
C TYR A 113 12.78 2.03 -9.41
N VAL A 114 12.35 2.26 -8.18
CA VAL A 114 11.95 3.58 -7.69
C VAL A 114 12.96 4.12 -6.69
N GLN A 115 13.41 5.35 -6.91
CA GLN A 115 14.26 6.06 -5.96
C GLN A 115 13.42 6.76 -4.88
N ILE A 116 12.38 7.48 -5.29
CA ILE A 116 11.55 8.28 -4.38
C ILE A 116 10.13 8.42 -4.92
N TYR A 117 9.20 8.52 -3.97
CA TYR A 117 7.80 8.87 -4.19
C TYR A 117 7.54 10.29 -3.71
N ASP A 118 6.82 11.06 -4.49
CA ASP A 118 6.49 12.45 -4.19
C ASP A 118 4.98 12.65 -4.33
N ILE A 119 4.34 13.28 -3.34
CA ILE A 119 2.91 13.55 -3.36
C ILE A 119 2.70 14.92 -4.00
N VAL A 120 2.26 14.93 -5.25
CA VAL A 120 2.04 16.18 -6.01
C VAL A 120 0.74 16.85 -5.59
N ALA A 121 -0.32 16.07 -5.42
CA ALA A 121 -1.62 16.59 -5.04
C ALA A 121 -2.37 15.59 -4.16
N PHE A 122 -3.11 16.13 -3.20
CA PHE A 122 -3.97 15.37 -2.32
C PHE A 122 -5.33 16.08 -2.24
N ASN A 123 -6.31 15.54 -2.96
CA ASN A 123 -7.65 16.12 -3.07
C ASN A 123 -8.67 15.21 -2.39
N LYS A 124 -9.58 15.79 -1.61
CA LYS A 124 -10.75 15.06 -1.10
C LYS A 124 -11.85 15.07 -2.16
N ILE A 125 -12.46 13.91 -2.42
CA ILE A 125 -13.55 13.72 -3.40
C ILE A 125 -14.78 13.06 -2.79
#